data_AF-A0A7J4YJ47-F1
#
_entry.id   AF-A0A7J4YJ47-F1
#
_cell.length_a   1.000
_cell.length_b   1.000
_cell.length_c   1.000
_cell.angle_alpha   90.00
_cell.angle_beta   90.00
_cell.angle_gamma   90.00
#
_symmetry.space_group_name_H-M   'P 1'
#
loop_
_entity.id
_entity.type
_entity.pdbx_description
1 polymer ?
#
loop_
_entity_poly.entity_id
_entity_poly.type
_entity_poly.pdbx_seq_one_letter_code
_entity_poly.pdbx_strand_id
1 'polypeptide(L)'
;MGFRRKYKFSIIDYLYYTGSIRCIHNRWFMPLEALFFCVFGVFPSLLIMRFLYWVIPSWLSSALSVGWVWATVEVYSKIEKKYFTKARERAYYRRYPERKDKNYFWLQLLLPLCLYSIVLGISLWLFLVCQ
;
A
#
# COMPACT_ATOMS: atom_id res chain seq x y z
N MET A 1 -20.88 -16.11 28.13
CA MET A 1 -19.79 -15.11 28.20
C MET A 1 -19.07 -15.08 26.87
N GLY A 2 -19.24 -14.01 26.06
CA GLY A 2 -18.61 -13.94 24.73
C GLY A 2 -17.10 -13.81 24.86
N PHE A 3 -16.35 -14.70 24.21
CA PHE A 3 -14.89 -14.65 24.12
C PHE A 3 -14.46 -13.26 23.62
N ARG A 4 -13.95 -12.41 24.52
CA ARG A 4 -13.30 -11.15 24.15
C ARG A 4 -12.01 -11.50 23.42
N ARG A 5 -12.03 -11.46 22.08
CA ARG A 5 -10.80 -11.55 21.28
C ARG A 5 -9.86 -10.42 21.70
N LYS A 6 -8.72 -10.75 22.28
CA LYS A 6 -7.65 -9.78 22.57
C LYS A 6 -6.93 -9.48 21.27
N TYR A 7 -7.20 -8.30 20.70
CA TYR A 7 -6.45 -7.81 19.53
C TYR A 7 -5.09 -7.28 20.00
N LYS A 8 -4.02 -7.72 19.33
CA LYS A 8 -2.68 -7.11 19.43
C LYS A 8 -2.57 -6.08 18.32
N PHE A 9 -2.53 -4.81 18.67
CA PHE A 9 -2.41 -3.72 17.70
C PHE A 9 -0.95 -3.52 17.34
N SER A 10 -0.69 -3.35 16.05
CA SER A 10 0.64 -3.15 15.47
C SER A 10 0.75 -1.80 14.75
N ILE A 11 1.94 -1.46 14.26
CA ILE A 11 2.17 -0.28 13.43
C ILE A 11 1.36 -0.34 12.12
N ILE A 12 1.10 -1.54 11.60
CA ILE A 12 0.26 -1.77 10.42
C ILE A 12 -1.17 -1.29 10.69
N ASP A 13 -1.72 -1.63 11.87
CA ASP A 13 -3.04 -1.13 12.29
C ASP A 13 -3.02 0.39 12.44
N TYR A 14 -1.95 0.94 13.00
CA TYR A 14 -1.78 2.38 13.10
C TYR A 14 -1.83 3.02 11.70
N LEU A 15 -0.97 2.60 10.77
CA LEU A 15 -0.90 3.15 9.41
C LEU A 15 -2.23 3.02 8.65
N TYR A 16 -2.92 1.89 8.79
CA TYR A 16 -4.23 1.67 8.19
C TYR A 16 -5.29 2.64 8.75
N TYR A 17 -5.44 2.69 10.08
CA TYR A 17 -6.47 3.53 10.72
C TYR A 17 -6.14 5.02 10.71
N THR A 18 -4.85 5.39 10.59
CA THR A 18 -4.39 6.78 10.46
C THR A 18 -4.74 7.38 9.09
N GLY A 19 -4.77 6.55 8.04
CA GLY A 19 -5.31 6.94 6.73
C GLY A 19 -6.83 6.82 6.60
N SER A 20 -7.49 6.19 7.57
CA SER A 20 -8.95 5.96 7.59
C SER A 20 -9.69 7.09 8.29
N ILE A 21 -9.32 8.35 8.00
CA ILE A 21 -10.10 9.50 8.47
C ILE A 21 -11.39 9.55 7.65
N ARG A 22 -12.53 9.43 8.36
CA ARG A 22 -13.92 9.59 7.93
C ARG A 22 -14.12 9.66 6.41
N CYS A 23 -14.50 8.54 5.82
CA CYS A 23 -15.73 8.31 5.01
C CYS A 23 -16.18 9.35 3.95
N ILE A 24 -15.44 10.41 3.66
CA ILE A 24 -15.88 11.54 2.86
C ILE A 24 -14.71 11.99 1.99
N HIS A 25 -14.64 11.35 0.83
CA HIS A 25 -14.54 12.08 -0.44
C HIS A 25 -13.19 12.63 -0.88
N ASN A 26 -12.07 11.95 -0.66
CA ASN A 26 -10.94 12.24 -1.55
C ASN A 26 -9.98 11.06 -1.72
N ARG A 27 -10.22 10.34 -2.83
CA ARG A 27 -9.36 9.65 -3.82
C ARG A 27 -7.82 9.59 -3.64
N TRP A 28 -7.29 9.68 -2.43
CA TRP A 28 -5.86 9.65 -2.14
C TRP A 28 -5.49 8.33 -1.48
N PHE A 29 -4.41 7.71 -1.97
CA PHE A 29 -3.88 6.45 -1.46
C PHE A 29 -3.69 6.52 0.06
N MET A 30 -4.17 5.50 0.77
CA MET A 30 -3.85 5.37 2.19
C MET A 30 -2.34 5.17 2.37
N PRO A 31 -1.73 5.59 3.49
CA PRO A 31 -0.30 5.39 3.73
C PRO A 31 0.12 3.93 3.61
N LEU A 32 -0.71 3.01 4.12
CA LEU A 32 -0.47 1.58 4.03
C LEU A 32 -0.62 1.04 2.60
N GLU A 33 -1.62 1.52 1.85
CA GLU A 33 -1.80 1.18 0.44
C GLU A 33 -0.60 1.64 -0.38
N ALA A 34 -0.15 2.88 -0.18
CA ALA A 34 1.01 3.43 -0.87
C ALA A 34 2.29 2.61 -0.59
N LEU A 35 2.51 2.20 0.67
CA LEU A 35 3.61 1.30 1.02
C LEU A 35 3.48 -0.06 0.33
N PHE A 36 2.29 -0.66 0.38
CA PHE A 36 2.06 -1.98 -0.21
C PHE A 36 2.24 -1.95 -1.73
N PHE A 37 1.65 -0.97 -2.42
CA PHE A 37 1.80 -0.81 -3.86
C PHE A 37 3.21 -0.44 -4.27
N CYS A 38 3.92 0.38 -3.49
CA CYS A 38 5.31 0.67 -3.72
C CYS A 38 6.15 -0.63 -3.72
N VAL A 39 6.09 -1.38 -2.60
CA VAL A 39 6.93 -2.57 -2.37
C VAL A 39 6.54 -3.76 -3.26
N PHE A 40 5.24 -4.05 -3.38
CA PHE A 40 4.77 -5.26 -4.07
C PHE A 40 4.25 -5.00 -5.49
N GLY A 41 3.76 -3.79 -5.76
CA GLY A 41 3.24 -3.42 -7.08
C GLY A 41 4.36 -2.92 -8.00
N VAL A 42 4.99 -1.80 -7.63
CA VAL A 42 5.86 -1.04 -8.52
C VAL A 42 7.27 -1.61 -8.61
N PHE A 43 7.90 -1.97 -7.48
CA PHE A 43 9.24 -2.57 -7.54
C PHE A 43 9.28 -3.85 -8.38
N PRO A 44 8.41 -4.86 -8.16
CA PRO A 44 8.49 -6.09 -8.93
C PRO A 44 8.07 -5.88 -10.38
N SER A 45 7.15 -4.96 -10.68
CA SER A 45 6.77 -4.65 -12.06
C SER A 45 7.92 -3.99 -12.85
N LEU A 46 8.69 -3.11 -12.21
CA LEU A 46 9.92 -2.55 -12.78
C LEU A 46 10.98 -3.62 -13.03
N LEU A 47 11.14 -4.58 -12.11
CA LEU A 47 12.07 -5.69 -12.28
C LEU A 47 11.62 -6.61 -13.43
N ILE A 48 10.33 -6.95 -13.52
CA ILE A 48 9.74 -7.71 -14.65
C ILE A 48 10.09 -7.00 -15.96
N MET A 49 9.83 -5.70 -16.05
CA MET A 49 10.14 -4.91 -17.24
C MET A 49 11.64 -4.91 -17.55
N ARG A 50 12.53 -4.81 -16.55
CA ARG A 50 13.97 -4.78 -16.80
C ARG A 50 14.52 -6.13 -17.23
N PHE A 51 14.23 -7.19 -16.48
CA PHE A 51 14.80 -8.51 -16.70
C PHE A 51 14.21 -9.23 -17.91
N LEU A 52 12.92 -9.05 -18.19
CA LEU A 52 12.25 -9.75 -19.28
C LEU A 52 12.32 -9.01 -20.60
N TYR A 53 12.69 -7.72 -20.61
CA TYR A 53 12.83 -6.95 -21.85
C TYR A 53 13.84 -7.55 -22.84
N TRP A 54 14.91 -8.17 -22.33
CA TRP A 54 15.93 -8.84 -23.16
C TRP A 54 15.52 -10.24 -23.63
N VAL A 55 14.54 -10.87 -22.96
CA VAL A 55 14.18 -12.28 -23.17
C VAL A 55 12.90 -12.41 -24.00
N ILE A 56 11.99 -11.45 -23.90
CA ILE A 56 10.61 -11.56 -24.38
C ILE A 56 10.24 -10.27 -25.15
N PRO A 57 9.37 -10.36 -26.18
CA PRO A 57 8.82 -9.18 -26.85
C PRO A 57 8.27 -8.13 -25.87
N SER A 58 8.52 -6.86 -26.18
CA SER A 58 8.18 -5.72 -25.32
C SER A 58 6.69 -5.65 -24.93
N TRP A 59 5.79 -6.05 -25.84
CA TRP A 59 4.35 -6.09 -25.58
C TRP A 59 3.97 -7.10 -24.49
N LEU A 60 4.63 -8.27 -24.45
CA LEU A 60 4.33 -9.32 -23.47
C LEU A 60 4.95 -9.00 -22.11
N SER A 61 6.15 -8.41 -22.08
CA SER A 61 6.73 -7.84 -20.85
C SER A 61 5.82 -6.77 -20.24
N SER A 62 5.27 -5.89 -21.09
CA SER A 62 4.34 -4.84 -20.66
C SER A 62 3.04 -5.43 -20.13
N ALA A 63 2.48 -6.43 -20.80
CA ALA A 63 1.27 -7.13 -20.35
C ALA A 63 1.47 -7.83 -19.00
N LEU A 64 2.63 -8.47 -18.78
CA LEU A 64 2.97 -9.11 -17.51
C LEU A 64 3.13 -8.09 -16.38
N SER A 65 3.75 -6.95 -16.66
CA SER A 65 3.89 -5.85 -15.70
C SER A 65 2.53 -5.31 -15.26
N VAL A 66 1.62 -5.05 -16.21
CA VAL A 66 0.25 -4.61 -15.92
C VAL A 66 -0.53 -5.69 -15.17
N GLY A 67 -0.42 -6.95 -15.60
CA GLY A 67 -1.05 -8.09 -14.93
C GLY A 67 -0.57 -8.27 -13.49
N TRP A 68 0.72 -8.02 -13.22
CA TRP A 68 1.29 -8.05 -11.87
C TRP A 68 0.69 -6.96 -10.98
N VAL A 69 0.67 -5.71 -11.47
CA VAL A 69 0.05 -4.61 -10.72
C VAL A 69 -1.41 -4.94 -10.42
N TRP A 70 -2.16 -5.42 -11.40
CA TRP A 70 -3.56 -5.83 -11.19
C TRP A 70 -3.70 -6.92 -10.12
N ALA A 71 -2.88 -7.98 -10.19
CA ALA A 71 -2.89 -9.05 -9.19
C ALA A 71 -2.58 -8.54 -7.78
N THR A 72 -1.65 -7.59 -7.64
CA THR A 72 -1.32 -7.00 -6.33
C THR A 72 -2.47 -6.20 -5.74
N VAL A 73 -3.24 -5.46 -6.57
CA VAL A 73 -4.46 -4.75 -6.15
C VAL A 73 -5.50 -5.74 -5.61
N GLU A 74 -5.74 -6.85 -6.32
CA GLU A 74 -6.72 -7.85 -5.89
C GLU A 74 -6.31 -8.56 -4.60
N VAL A 75 -5.03 -8.94 -4.49
CA VAL A 75 -4.47 -9.56 -3.30
C VAL A 75 -4.60 -8.62 -2.11
N TYR A 76 -4.25 -7.34 -2.29
CA TYR A 76 -4.42 -6.33 -1.26
C TYR A 76 -5.87 -6.21 -0.80
N SER A 77 -6.83 -6.10 -1.73
CA SER A 77 -8.25 -6.01 -1.39
C SER A 77 -8.75 -7.23 -0.60
N LYS A 78 -8.28 -8.44 -0.94
CA LYS A 78 -8.60 -9.66 -0.19
C LYS A 78 -8.01 -9.64 1.23
N ILE A 79 -6.75 -9.23 1.36
CA ILE A 79 -6.07 -9.10 2.66
C ILE A 79 -6.78 -8.07 3.52
N GLU A 80 -7.12 -6.92 2.94
CA GLU A 80 -7.78 -5.83 3.63
C GLU A 80 -9.10 -6.29 4.23
N LYS A 81 -9.97 -6.90 3.41
CA LYS A 81 -11.26 -7.44 3.84
C LYS A 81 -11.13 -8.49 4.94
N LYS A 82 -10.08 -9.32 4.90
CA LYS A 82 -9.86 -10.40 5.87
C LYS A 82 -9.26 -9.89 7.19
N TYR A 83 -8.32 -8.94 7.12
CA TYR A 83 -7.52 -8.51 8.26
C TYR A 83 -8.13 -7.30 9.00
N PHE A 84 -8.68 -6.34 8.25
CA PHE A 84 -9.28 -5.10 8.78
C PHE A 84 -10.80 -5.25 8.84
N THR A 85 -11.26 -5.92 9.90
CA THR A 85 -12.69 -6.05 10.16
C THR A 85 -13.23 -4.87 10.96
N LYS A 86 -14.50 -4.50 10.74
CA LYS A 86 -15.21 -3.46 11.55
C LYS A 86 -15.13 -3.73 13.05
N ALA A 87 -15.07 -5.01 13.47
CA ALA A 87 -14.90 -5.38 14.87
C ALA A 87 -13.53 -5.00 15.43
N ARG A 88 -12.46 -5.20 14.65
CA ARG A 88 -11.08 -4.81 15.00
C ARG A 88 -10.91 -3.30 15.06
N GLU A 89 -11.52 -2.58 14.12
CA GLU A 89 -11.53 -1.12 14.10
C GLU A 89 -12.18 -0.53 15.37
N ARG A 90 -13.37 -1.04 15.74
CA ARG A 90 -14.04 -0.64 16.99
C ARG A 90 -13.17 -0.95 18.22
N ALA A 91 -12.47 -2.08 18.22
CA ALA A 91 -11.54 -2.42 19.30
C ALA A 91 -10.34 -1.47 19.36
N TYR A 92 -9.82 -1.04 18.20
CA TYR A 92 -8.70 -0.10 18.09
C TYR A 92 -9.06 1.28 18.64
N TYR A 93 -10.18 1.86 18.19
CA TYR A 93 -10.61 3.19 18.65
C TYR A 93 -11.12 3.20 20.10
N ARG A 94 -11.58 2.07 20.64
CA ARG A 94 -11.84 1.93 22.08
C ARG A 94 -10.58 2.06 22.92
N ARG A 95 -9.44 1.57 22.41
CA ARG A 95 -8.14 1.68 23.12
C ARG A 95 -7.48 3.02 22.89
N TYR A 96 -7.64 3.61 21.71
CA TYR A 96 -7.02 4.88 21.32
C TYR A 96 -8.05 5.89 20.79
N PRO A 97 -8.94 6.41 21.65
CA PRO A 97 -10.00 7.33 21.23
C PRO A 97 -9.43 8.64 20.65
N GLU A 98 -8.34 9.14 21.22
CA GLU A 98 -7.65 10.38 20.79
C GLU A 98 -7.18 10.35 19.34
N ARG A 99 -7.03 9.17 18.73
CA ARG A 99 -6.52 9.02 17.35
C ARG A 99 -7.63 9.14 16.31
N LYS A 100 -8.90 9.09 16.72
CA LYS A 100 -10.06 9.04 15.81
C LYS A 100 -10.31 10.36 15.08
N ASP A 101 -10.08 11.48 15.77
CA ASP A 101 -10.40 12.82 15.25
C ASP A 101 -9.15 13.62 14.87
N LYS A 102 -7.95 13.00 14.91
CA LYS A 102 -6.72 13.63 14.44
C LYS A 102 -6.66 13.67 12.93
N ASN A 103 -6.33 14.84 12.38
CA ASN A 103 -6.11 15.01 10.95
C ASN A 103 -4.65 14.65 10.60
N TYR A 104 -4.47 13.56 9.87
CA TYR A 104 -3.17 13.07 9.39
C TYR A 104 -2.93 13.40 7.91
N PHE A 105 -3.59 14.45 7.40
CA PHE A 105 -3.47 14.90 6.01
C PHE A 105 -2.01 14.98 5.52
N TRP A 106 -1.12 15.60 6.30
CA TRP A 106 0.29 15.70 5.95
C TRP A 106 1.00 14.35 5.85
N LEU A 107 0.65 13.39 6.72
CA LEU A 107 1.21 12.04 6.64
C LEU A 107 0.68 11.30 5.41
N GLN A 108 -0.60 11.46 5.09
CA GLN A 108 -1.20 10.86 3.90
C GLN A 108 -0.68 11.47 2.60
N LEU A 109 -0.20 12.72 2.61
CA LEU A 109 0.38 13.37 1.43
C LEU A 109 1.89 13.11 1.32
N LEU A 110 2.64 13.38 2.39
CA LEU A 110 4.10 13.30 2.38
C LEU A 110 4.60 11.87 2.20
N LEU A 111 3.93 10.89 2.81
CA LEU A 111 4.41 9.50 2.79
C LEU A 111 4.35 8.90 1.37
N PRO A 112 3.24 9.00 0.62
CA PRO A 112 3.21 8.58 -0.78
C PRO A 112 4.16 9.38 -1.68
N LEU A 113 4.28 10.70 -1.46
CA LEU A 113 5.22 11.52 -2.24
C LEU A 113 6.67 11.07 -2.04
N CYS A 114 7.08 10.83 -0.79
CA CYS A 114 8.43 10.36 -0.47
C CYS A 114 8.69 8.97 -1.09
N LEU A 115 7.74 8.05 -0.95
CA LEU A 115 7.84 6.72 -1.56
C LEU A 115 7.93 6.79 -3.07
N TYR A 116 7.14 7.66 -3.71
CA TYR A 116 7.17 7.83 -5.15
C TYR A 116 8.51 8.41 -5.62
N SER A 117 9.07 9.39 -4.90
CA SER A 117 10.41 9.92 -5.18
C SER A 117 11.50 8.85 -5.06
N ILE A 118 11.42 7.96 -4.07
CA ILE A 118 12.36 6.83 -3.90
C ILE A 118 12.25 5.87 -5.09
N VAL A 119 11.02 5.51 -5.48
CA VAL A 119 10.76 4.62 -6.61
C VAL A 119 11.27 5.23 -7.92
N LEU A 120 11.04 6.52 -8.14
CA LEU A 120 11.57 7.24 -9.30
C LEU A 120 13.10 7.29 -9.30
N GLY A 121 13.72 7.53 -8.15
CA GLY A 121 15.18 7.51 -8.03
C GLY A 121 15.76 6.15 -8.38
N ILE A 122 15.15 5.07 -7.88
CA ILE A 122 15.60 3.71 -8.15
C ILE A 122 15.33 3.30 -9.60
N SER A 123 14.18 3.68 -10.17
CA SER A 123 13.89 3.39 -11.57
C SER A 123 14.89 4.11 -12.48
N LEU A 124 15.14 5.40 -12.26
CA LEU A 124 16.15 6.16 -13.00
C LEU A 124 17.54 5.53 -12.86
N TRP A 125 17.94 5.12 -11.66
CA TRP A 125 19.21 4.42 -11.45
C TRP A 125 19.29 3.09 -12.21
N LEU A 126 18.25 2.27 -12.15
CA LEU A 126 18.17 0.99 -12.87
C LEU A 126 18.22 1.15 -14.40
N PHE A 127 17.69 2.25 -14.94
CA PHE A 127 17.69 2.51 -16.39
C PHE A 127 18.95 3.24 -16.88
N LEU A 128 19.55 4.11 -16.07
CA LEU A 128 20.70 4.93 -16.47
C LEU A 128 22.06 4.30 -16.14
N VAL A 129 22.18 3.62 -14.99
CA VAL A 129 23.48 3.10 -14.52
C VAL A 129 23.71 1.66 -14.94
N CYS A 130 22.68 0.82 -14.93
CA CYS A 130 22.79 -0.57 -15.37
C CYS A 130 22.65 -0.73 -16.90
N GLN A 131 23.15 0.22 -17.72
CA GLN A 131 23.09 0.13 -19.19
C GLN A 131 23.83 -1.08 -19.74
#